data_AF-A0A4P9C796-F1
#
_entry.id   AF-A0A4P9C796-F1
#
_cell.length_a   1.000
_cell.length_b   1.000
_cell.length_c   1.000
_cell.angle_alpha   90.00
_cell.angle_beta   90.00
_cell.angle_gamma   90.00
#
_symmetry.space_group_name_H-M   'P 1'
#
loop_
_entity.id
_entity.type
_entity.pdbx_description
1 polymer ?
#
loop_
_entity_poly.entity_id
_entity_poly.type
_entity_poly.pdbx_seq_one_letter_code
_entity_poly.pdbx_strand_id
1 'polypeptide(L)'
;MKHVKNTVIVILFVVFCVIIVYGLKTWNNDGKKKVAANANQPSTSVQSTDKTTAPTITITSNNLFNENNVTNSDVSVAFKTSGLKDAFVNGISLNDPQSQEKVTEALLSNPGNYEIIVEDNNGSKAVLRFSIDPNVVIAEEGGKKASDIKSEPYTGEVAQIQGPVITAQTPAGLTNGGTVSSEFVTLAYSSPEQITSVTLDGEAMEIIGTVTSYMSGKHTVVVTDSKGASSTFTFTNNY
;
A
#
# COMPACT_ATOMS: atom_id res chain seq x y z
N MET A 1 -19.38 84.52 -7.95
CA MET A 1 -18.85 83.63 -6.88
C MET A 1 -19.66 82.36 -6.60
N LYS A 2 -20.83 82.10 -7.24
CA LYS A 2 -21.60 80.84 -7.01
C LYS A 2 -21.10 79.64 -7.83
N HIS A 3 -20.58 79.84 -9.05
CA HIS A 3 -20.15 78.72 -9.90
C HIS A 3 -18.87 78.00 -9.44
N VAL A 4 -17.95 78.68 -8.75
CA VAL A 4 -16.70 78.04 -8.27
C VAL A 4 -16.98 77.07 -7.11
N LYS A 5 -17.98 77.36 -6.25
CA LYS A 5 -18.32 76.51 -5.11
C LYS A 5 -18.88 75.14 -5.53
N ASN A 6 -19.69 75.10 -6.59
CA ASN A 6 -20.28 73.85 -7.07
C ASN A 6 -19.24 72.94 -7.73
N THR A 7 -18.27 73.50 -8.46
CA THR A 7 -17.19 72.71 -9.07
C THR A 7 -16.25 72.11 -8.03
N VAL A 8 -15.90 72.87 -6.97
CA VAL A 8 -15.06 72.36 -5.87
C VAL A 8 -15.75 71.25 -5.09
N ILE A 9 -17.07 71.35 -4.88
CA ILE A 9 -17.87 70.31 -4.20
C ILE A 9 -17.90 69.01 -5.01
N VAL A 10 -18.05 69.08 -6.33
CA VAL A 10 -18.07 67.89 -7.20
C VAL A 10 -16.70 67.20 -7.22
N ILE A 11 -15.60 67.96 -7.29
CA ILE A 11 -14.24 67.39 -7.25
C ILE A 11 -13.97 66.72 -5.90
N LEU A 12 -14.35 67.34 -4.79
CA LEU A 12 -14.22 66.72 -3.45
C LEU A 12 -15.05 65.44 -3.32
N PHE A 13 -16.24 65.39 -3.91
CA PHE A 13 -17.10 64.20 -3.86
C PHE A 13 -16.52 63.03 -4.66
N VAL A 14 -15.94 63.30 -5.84
CA VAL A 14 -15.27 62.28 -6.66
C VAL A 14 -14.01 61.75 -5.97
N VAL A 15 -13.19 62.62 -5.37
CA VAL A 15 -12.01 62.21 -4.60
C VAL A 15 -12.40 61.38 -3.38
N PHE A 16 -13.47 61.75 -2.67
CA PHE A 16 -13.99 60.98 -1.53
C PHE A 16 -14.48 59.59 -1.94
N CYS A 17 -15.16 59.47 -3.10
CA CYS A 17 -15.60 58.17 -3.63
C CYS A 17 -14.42 57.27 -4.01
N VAL A 18 -13.36 57.83 -4.62
CA VAL A 18 -12.16 57.05 -4.97
C VAL A 18 -11.41 56.57 -3.71
N ILE A 19 -11.34 57.39 -2.65
CA ILE A 19 -10.71 57.01 -1.37
C ILE A 19 -11.50 55.89 -0.68
N ILE A 20 -12.84 55.91 -0.70
CA ILE A 20 -13.66 54.83 -0.11
C ILE A 20 -13.46 53.51 -0.88
N VAL A 21 -13.44 53.55 -2.21
CA VAL A 21 -13.27 52.34 -3.04
C VAL A 21 -11.86 51.76 -2.88
N TYR A 22 -10.83 52.59 -2.75
CA TYR A 22 -9.47 52.12 -2.48
C TYR A 22 -9.26 51.66 -1.02
N GLY A 23 -9.88 52.34 -0.06
CA GLY A 23 -9.79 52.01 1.37
C GLY A 23 -10.52 50.71 1.75
N LEU A 24 -11.59 50.34 1.04
CA LEU A 24 -12.30 49.08 1.28
C LEU A 24 -11.54 47.85 0.74
N LYS A 25 -10.62 48.03 -0.22
CA LYS A 25 -9.85 46.93 -0.81
C LYS A 25 -8.66 46.48 0.04
N THR A 26 -8.29 47.23 1.07
CA THR A 26 -7.17 46.91 1.99
C THR A 26 -7.61 46.54 3.40
N TRP A 27 -8.92 46.43 3.66
CA TRP A 27 -9.44 46.08 4.98
C TRP A 27 -10.09 44.69 5.00
N ASN A 28 -9.29 43.66 4.76
CA ASN A 28 -9.59 42.32 5.27
C ASN A 28 -8.31 41.51 5.48
N ASN A 29 -7.38 42.06 6.27
CA ASN A 29 -6.32 41.29 6.90
C ASN A 29 -6.07 41.79 8.33
N ASP A 30 -6.24 40.84 9.26
CA ASP A 30 -5.64 40.70 10.58
C ASP A 30 -6.05 41.60 11.77
N GLY A 31 -6.93 41.00 12.58
CA GLY A 31 -6.75 40.89 14.04
C GLY A 31 -7.80 41.65 14.87
N LYS A 32 -8.26 41.20 16.04
CA LYS A 32 -7.75 40.21 17.02
C LYS A 32 -8.88 39.92 18.02
N LYS A 33 -8.95 38.70 18.57
CA LYS A 33 -8.86 38.46 20.03
C LYS A 33 -8.78 36.97 20.36
N LYS A 34 -7.70 36.61 21.04
CA LYS A 34 -7.44 35.31 21.67
C LYS A 34 -8.47 35.07 22.78
N VAL A 35 -9.11 33.90 22.77
CA VAL A 35 -9.65 33.25 23.97
C VAL A 35 -9.00 31.88 24.03
N ALA A 36 -8.22 31.62 25.07
CA ALA A 36 -7.62 30.32 25.31
C ALA A 36 -8.72 29.35 25.76
N ALA A 37 -8.98 28.32 24.95
CA ALA A 37 -9.60 27.09 25.41
C ALA A 37 -8.70 25.94 24.94
N ASN A 38 -7.96 25.38 25.89
CA ASN A 38 -7.33 24.10 25.74
C ASN A 38 -8.43 23.04 25.71
N ALA A 39 -8.66 22.44 24.55
CA ALA A 39 -9.26 21.13 24.43
C ALA A 39 -8.60 20.45 23.24
N ASN A 40 -7.72 19.50 23.55
CA ASN A 40 -7.30 18.45 22.63
C ASN A 40 -8.55 17.82 22.01
N GLN A 41 -8.92 18.27 20.81
CA GLN A 41 -9.90 17.60 19.99
C GLN A 41 -9.15 17.15 18.73
N PRO A 42 -9.09 15.84 18.44
CA PRO A 42 -8.40 15.36 17.26
C PRO A 42 -9.05 15.99 16.04
N SER A 43 -8.25 16.71 15.25
CA SER A 43 -8.60 17.07 13.89
C SER A 43 -8.82 15.78 13.11
N THR A 44 -10.06 15.30 13.06
CA THR A 44 -10.49 14.45 11.95
C THR A 44 -10.51 15.35 10.72
N SER A 45 -9.35 15.51 10.09
CA SER A 45 -9.31 15.76 8.66
C SER A 45 -10.01 14.56 8.04
N VAL A 46 -11.26 14.73 7.65
CA VAL A 46 -11.81 13.88 6.59
C VAL A 46 -10.96 14.25 5.37
N GLN A 47 -9.90 13.47 5.14
CA GLN A 47 -9.28 13.42 3.83
C GLN A 47 -10.38 13.01 2.88
N SER A 48 -10.97 13.99 2.21
CA SER A 48 -11.55 13.75 0.91
C SER A 48 -10.37 13.43 0.01
N THR A 49 -9.95 12.16 -0.01
CA THR A 49 -9.03 11.65 -1.03
C THR A 49 -9.77 11.73 -2.34
N ASP A 50 -9.47 12.78 -3.08
CA ASP A 50 -9.79 12.82 -4.49
C ASP A 50 -9.07 11.63 -5.14
N LYS A 51 -9.80 10.51 -5.34
CA LYS A 51 -9.33 9.25 -5.95
C LYS A 51 -9.13 9.41 -7.46
N THR A 52 -8.60 10.54 -7.92
CA THR A 52 -8.86 11.01 -9.30
C THR A 52 -7.97 10.43 -10.38
N THR A 53 -6.99 9.58 -10.03
CA THR A 53 -6.28 8.76 -11.04
C THR A 53 -5.78 7.47 -10.42
N ALA A 54 -6.36 6.34 -10.82
CA ALA A 54 -5.85 5.02 -10.44
C ALA A 54 -4.39 4.84 -10.95
N PRO A 55 -3.53 4.13 -10.21
CA PRO A 55 -2.17 3.85 -10.67
C PRO A 55 -2.19 3.07 -11.99
N THR A 56 -1.10 3.12 -12.76
CA THR A 56 -1.02 2.41 -14.05
C THR A 56 -0.08 1.22 -13.96
N ILE A 57 -0.58 0.05 -14.33
CA ILE A 57 0.21 -1.18 -14.48
C ILE A 57 0.61 -1.30 -15.95
N THR A 58 1.90 -1.45 -16.24
CA THR A 58 2.41 -1.61 -17.61
C THR A 58 3.00 -3.00 -17.76
N ILE A 59 2.58 -3.74 -18.79
CA ILE A 59 3.24 -4.97 -19.20
C ILE A 59 4.37 -4.62 -20.16
N THR A 60 5.59 -5.08 -19.88
CA THR A 60 6.79 -4.81 -20.71
C THR A 60 7.24 -6.03 -21.52
N SER A 61 6.41 -7.08 -21.55
CA SER A 61 6.66 -8.29 -22.34
C SER A 61 6.62 -8.03 -23.86
N ASN A 62 7.48 -8.74 -24.60
CA ASN A 62 7.42 -8.78 -26.07
C ASN A 62 6.35 -9.76 -26.60
N ASN A 63 5.60 -10.41 -25.70
CA ASN A 63 4.62 -11.43 -26.08
C ASN A 63 3.32 -10.82 -26.59
N LEU A 64 2.60 -11.62 -27.37
CA LEU A 64 1.26 -11.31 -27.86
C LEU A 64 0.23 -11.80 -26.84
N PHE A 65 -0.88 -11.07 -26.74
CA PHE A 65 -2.04 -11.40 -25.92
C PHE A 65 -3.25 -11.64 -26.84
N ASN A 66 -4.12 -12.59 -26.54
CA ASN A 66 -5.36 -12.77 -27.31
C ASN A 66 -6.55 -11.99 -26.69
N GLU A 67 -7.76 -12.22 -27.19
CA GLU A 67 -8.99 -11.56 -26.71
C GLU A 67 -9.24 -11.77 -25.20
N ASN A 68 -8.81 -12.92 -24.67
CA ASN A 68 -8.93 -13.28 -23.26
C ASN A 68 -7.69 -12.90 -22.44
N ASN A 69 -6.79 -12.06 -23.00
CA ASN A 69 -5.51 -11.68 -22.40
C ASN A 69 -4.65 -12.90 -22.02
N VAL A 70 -4.62 -13.95 -22.85
CA VAL A 70 -3.75 -15.11 -22.65
C VAL A 70 -2.46 -14.95 -23.46
N THR A 71 -1.32 -15.32 -22.87
CA THR A 71 0.02 -15.39 -23.50
C THR A 71 0.62 -16.79 -23.30
N ASN A 72 1.59 -17.18 -24.12
CA ASN A 72 2.26 -18.49 -24.05
C ASN A 72 3.70 -18.43 -23.54
N SER A 73 4.09 -17.32 -22.92
CA SER A 73 5.45 -17.04 -22.49
C SER A 73 5.45 -16.07 -21.31
N ASP A 74 6.61 -15.97 -20.66
CA ASP A 74 6.85 -15.18 -19.46
C ASP A 74 6.42 -13.71 -19.56
N VAL A 75 5.91 -13.17 -18.46
CA VAL A 75 5.39 -11.80 -18.39
C VAL A 75 6.15 -10.99 -17.36
N SER A 76 6.85 -9.96 -17.83
CA SER A 76 7.36 -8.88 -16.99
C SER A 76 6.30 -7.77 -16.87
N VAL A 77 6.03 -7.37 -15.63
CA VAL A 77 5.07 -6.31 -15.31
C VAL A 77 5.78 -5.25 -14.49
N ALA A 78 5.66 -4.00 -14.91
CA ALA A 78 6.23 -2.84 -14.23
C ALA A 78 5.11 -1.93 -13.71
N PHE A 79 5.34 -1.35 -12.53
CA PHE A 79 4.36 -0.49 -11.85
C PHE A 79 4.80 0.98 -11.96
N LYS A 80 4.01 1.81 -12.66
CA LYS A 80 4.31 3.25 -12.78
C LYS A 80 3.37 4.06 -11.89
N THR A 81 3.90 4.50 -10.75
CA THR A 81 3.22 5.47 -9.87
C THR A 81 4.26 6.24 -9.04
N SER A 82 4.09 7.56 -8.92
CA SER A 82 4.97 8.44 -8.14
C SER A 82 4.86 8.24 -6.63
N GLY A 83 3.96 7.35 -6.19
CA GLY A 83 3.81 6.99 -4.79
C GLY A 83 3.30 5.56 -4.67
N LEU A 84 4.02 4.58 -5.23
CA LEU A 84 3.68 3.17 -5.01
C LEU A 84 3.61 2.91 -3.50
N LYS A 85 2.48 2.44 -3.01
CA LYS A 85 2.35 1.94 -1.64
C LYS A 85 2.73 0.47 -1.62
N ASP A 86 2.04 -0.32 -2.42
CA ASP A 86 2.25 -1.76 -2.52
C ASP A 86 1.79 -2.33 -3.88
N ALA A 87 2.27 -3.51 -4.21
CA ALA A 87 1.85 -4.29 -5.38
C ALA A 87 1.58 -5.72 -4.94
N PHE A 88 0.50 -6.31 -5.47
CA PHE A 88 0.05 -7.65 -5.13
C PHE A 88 -0.05 -8.51 -6.38
N VAL A 89 0.39 -9.77 -6.30
CA VAL A 89 0.15 -10.79 -7.32
C VAL A 89 -0.67 -11.90 -6.69
N ASN A 90 -1.88 -12.13 -7.19
CA ASN A 90 -2.83 -13.12 -6.65
C ASN A 90 -3.05 -12.98 -5.13
N GLY A 91 -3.07 -11.74 -4.64
CA GLY A 91 -3.22 -11.41 -3.22
C GLY A 91 -1.91 -11.39 -2.40
N ILE A 92 -0.79 -11.78 -3.01
CA ILE A 92 0.53 -11.81 -2.38
C ILE A 92 1.19 -10.44 -2.53
N SER A 93 1.53 -9.77 -1.42
CA SER A 93 2.31 -8.53 -1.47
C SER A 93 3.72 -8.82 -2.01
N LEU A 94 4.18 -7.99 -2.94
CA LEU A 94 5.52 -8.05 -3.50
C LEU A 94 6.54 -7.30 -2.64
N ASN A 95 6.10 -6.36 -1.80
CA ASN A 95 7.01 -5.61 -0.95
C ASN A 95 7.51 -6.45 0.22
N ASP A 96 8.82 -6.50 0.39
CA ASP A 96 9.44 -7.02 1.61
C ASP A 96 9.29 -6.01 2.75
N PRO A 97 8.65 -6.35 3.88
CA PRO A 97 8.51 -5.47 5.04
C PRO A 97 9.85 -5.02 5.67
N GLN A 98 10.93 -5.77 5.43
CA GLN A 98 12.27 -5.45 5.93
C GLN A 98 13.09 -4.60 4.96
N SER A 99 12.63 -4.45 3.71
CA SER A 99 13.28 -3.63 2.70
C SER A 99 12.70 -2.21 2.67
N GLN A 100 13.57 -1.21 2.56
CA GLN A 100 13.14 0.16 2.26
C GLN A 100 12.92 0.39 0.76
N GLU A 101 13.37 -0.53 -0.09
CA GLU A 101 13.20 -0.48 -1.54
C GLU A 101 11.89 -1.17 -1.94
N LYS A 102 11.04 -0.44 -2.65
CA LYS A 102 9.75 -0.95 -3.13
C LYS A 102 9.95 -1.72 -4.41
N VAL A 103 9.25 -2.85 -4.53
CA VAL A 103 9.27 -3.64 -5.75
C VAL A 103 8.54 -2.88 -6.85
N THR A 104 9.24 -2.59 -7.95
CA THR A 104 8.69 -1.84 -9.09
C THR A 104 8.39 -2.71 -10.30
N GLU A 105 8.78 -3.99 -10.25
CA GLU A 105 8.58 -4.96 -11.32
C GLU A 105 8.40 -6.39 -10.79
N ALA A 106 7.71 -7.23 -11.57
CA ALA A 106 7.55 -8.67 -11.30
C ALA A 106 7.68 -9.49 -12.59
N LEU A 107 8.36 -10.64 -12.51
CA LEU A 107 8.44 -11.63 -13.58
C LEU A 107 7.55 -12.83 -13.25
N LEU A 108 6.69 -13.21 -14.18
CA LEU A 108 5.70 -14.27 -14.03
C LEU A 108 5.85 -15.29 -15.16
N SER A 109 6.25 -16.51 -14.82
CA SER A 109 6.59 -17.56 -15.82
C SER A 109 5.72 -18.82 -15.71
N ASN A 110 5.00 -19.00 -14.59
CA ASN A 110 4.21 -20.21 -14.38
C ASN A 110 2.88 -20.12 -15.14
N PRO A 111 2.39 -21.22 -15.74
CA PRO A 111 1.05 -21.25 -16.31
C PRO A 111 -0.02 -20.98 -15.26
N GLY A 112 -1.08 -20.25 -15.63
CA GLY A 112 -2.20 -19.98 -14.74
C GLY A 112 -2.81 -18.59 -14.94
N ASN A 113 -3.81 -18.30 -14.11
CA ASN A 113 -4.46 -16.99 -14.07
C ASN A 113 -3.74 -16.08 -13.08
N TYR A 114 -3.56 -14.83 -13.48
CA TYR A 114 -2.91 -13.80 -12.69
C TYR A 114 -3.84 -12.61 -12.50
N GLU A 115 -3.89 -12.14 -11.26
CA GLU A 115 -4.47 -10.87 -10.85
C GLU A 115 -3.37 -10.04 -10.20
N ILE A 116 -3.05 -8.90 -10.79
CA ILE A 116 -2.08 -7.96 -10.26
C ILE A 116 -2.82 -6.73 -9.77
N ILE A 117 -2.63 -6.37 -8.51
CA ILE A 117 -3.24 -5.17 -7.93
C ILE A 117 -2.13 -4.23 -7.46
N VAL A 118 -2.16 -2.99 -7.89
CA VAL A 118 -1.23 -1.95 -7.43
C VAL A 118 -1.99 -0.93 -6.61
N GLU A 119 -1.47 -0.58 -5.43
CA GLU A 119 -1.99 0.44 -4.55
C GLU A 119 -1.00 1.61 -4.46
N ASP A 120 -1.49 2.84 -4.62
CA ASP A 120 -0.70 4.05 -4.37
C ASP A 120 -0.81 4.51 -2.89
N ASN A 121 0.02 5.49 -2.50
CA ASN A 121 0.05 6.06 -1.15
C ASN A 121 -1.25 6.78 -0.78
N ASN A 122 -2.12 7.09 -1.75
CA ASN A 122 -3.43 7.70 -1.53
C ASN A 122 -4.54 6.63 -1.38
N GLY A 123 -4.21 5.34 -1.50
CA GLY A 123 -5.13 4.22 -1.43
C GLY A 123 -5.91 3.97 -2.72
N SER A 124 -5.56 4.63 -3.83
CA SER A 124 -6.11 4.31 -5.15
C SER A 124 -5.52 3.00 -5.63
N LYS A 125 -6.37 2.12 -6.19
CA LYS A 125 -5.95 0.81 -6.65
C LYS A 125 -6.23 0.62 -8.13
N ALA A 126 -5.36 -0.11 -8.80
CA ALA A 126 -5.59 -0.59 -10.15
C ALA A 126 -5.37 -2.10 -10.21
N VAL A 127 -6.07 -2.78 -11.12
CA VAL A 127 -5.97 -4.21 -11.32
C VAL A 127 -5.69 -4.53 -12.78
N LEU A 128 -4.90 -5.58 -13.00
CA LEU A 128 -4.66 -6.18 -14.29
C LEU A 128 -4.84 -7.69 -14.19
N ARG A 129 -5.58 -8.28 -15.13
CA ARG A 129 -5.86 -9.72 -15.18
C ARG A 129 -5.47 -10.29 -16.53
N PHE A 130 -4.75 -11.42 -16.49
CA PHE A 130 -4.31 -12.14 -17.68
C PHE A 130 -4.00 -13.60 -17.32
N SER A 131 -3.76 -14.45 -18.32
CA SER A 131 -3.36 -15.83 -18.10
C SER A 131 -2.11 -16.19 -18.89
N ILE A 132 -1.31 -17.09 -18.34
CA ILE A 132 -0.20 -17.74 -19.05
C ILE A 132 -0.66 -19.16 -19.39
N ASP A 133 -0.77 -19.48 -20.67
CA ASP A 133 -1.07 -20.83 -21.18
C ASP A 133 -0.01 -21.23 -22.23
N PRO A 134 0.90 -22.16 -21.88
CA PRO A 134 1.98 -22.56 -22.77
C PRO A 134 1.49 -23.30 -24.03
N ASN A 135 0.22 -23.74 -24.06
CA ASN A 135 -0.34 -24.49 -25.19
C ASN A 135 -1.01 -23.58 -26.22
N VAL A 136 -1.19 -22.30 -25.90
CA VAL A 136 -1.81 -21.34 -26.82
C VAL A 136 -0.77 -20.87 -27.85
N VAL A 137 -1.17 -20.85 -29.12
CA VAL A 137 -0.37 -20.26 -30.20
C VAL A 137 -1.09 -19.01 -30.67
N ILE A 138 -0.40 -17.87 -30.64
CA ILE A 138 -0.96 -16.56 -30.98
C ILE A 138 -0.24 -16.04 -32.22
N ALA A 139 -0.99 -15.88 -33.30
CA ALA A 139 -0.48 -15.26 -34.52
C ALA A 139 -0.45 -13.72 -34.37
N GLU A 140 0.52 -13.05 -34.99
CA GLU A 140 0.66 -11.59 -34.94
C GLU A 140 -0.61 -10.84 -35.39
N GLU A 141 -1.29 -11.33 -36.42
CA GLU A 141 -2.51 -10.70 -36.96
C GLU A 141 -3.71 -10.80 -36.00
N GLY A 142 -3.71 -11.75 -35.07
CA GLY A 142 -4.79 -11.96 -34.09
C GLY A 142 -4.43 -11.57 -32.66
N GLY A 143 -3.19 -11.14 -32.42
CA GLY A 143 -2.66 -10.80 -31.09
C GLY A 143 -2.69 -9.30 -30.82
N LYS A 144 -3.07 -8.92 -29.60
CA LYS A 144 -2.85 -7.60 -29.01
C LYS A 144 -1.42 -7.50 -28.47
N LYS A 145 -0.79 -6.34 -28.58
CA LYS A 145 0.52 -6.10 -27.96
C LYS A 145 0.36 -5.86 -26.47
N ALA A 146 1.38 -6.22 -25.69
CA ALA A 146 1.43 -5.93 -24.26
C ALA A 146 1.17 -4.46 -23.92
N SER A 147 1.65 -3.52 -24.77
CA SER A 147 1.43 -2.08 -24.63
C SER A 147 -0.04 -1.64 -24.72
N ASP A 148 -0.88 -2.47 -25.33
CA ASP A 148 -2.29 -2.16 -25.58
C ASP A 148 -3.19 -2.67 -24.44
N ILE A 149 -2.65 -3.53 -23.57
CA ILE A 149 -3.34 -4.03 -22.38
C ILE A 149 -3.24 -2.97 -21.28
N LYS A 150 -4.40 -2.56 -20.75
CA LYS A 150 -4.51 -1.51 -19.73
C LYS A 150 -5.05 -2.08 -18.44
N SER A 151 -4.51 -1.59 -17.32
CA SER A 151 -5.11 -1.80 -16.01
C SER A 151 -6.39 -1.00 -15.83
N GLU A 152 -7.28 -1.50 -15.00
CA GLU A 152 -8.55 -0.87 -14.65
C GLU A 152 -8.55 -0.43 -13.19
N PRO A 153 -9.38 0.54 -12.78
CA PRO A 153 -9.57 0.85 -11.37
C PRO A 153 -10.03 -0.38 -10.59
N TYR A 154 -9.41 -0.63 -9.43
CA TYR A 154 -9.79 -1.72 -8.53
C TYR A 154 -10.60 -1.20 -7.36
N THR A 155 -11.82 -1.71 -7.20
CA THR A 155 -12.75 -1.31 -6.12
C THR A 155 -12.99 -2.42 -5.10
N GLY A 156 -12.44 -3.61 -5.31
CA GLY A 156 -12.53 -4.71 -4.37
C GLY A 156 -11.60 -4.55 -3.18
N GLU A 157 -11.77 -5.40 -2.18
CA GLU A 157 -10.73 -5.61 -1.18
C GLU A 157 -9.67 -6.53 -1.77
N VAL A 158 -8.39 -6.25 -1.52
CA VAL A 158 -7.33 -7.19 -1.89
C VAL A 158 -7.50 -8.39 -0.98
N ALA A 159 -7.72 -9.57 -1.56
CA ALA A 159 -7.76 -10.80 -0.78
C ALA A 159 -6.41 -10.96 -0.08
N GLN A 160 -6.39 -10.69 1.23
CA GLN A 160 -5.20 -10.94 2.03
C GLN A 160 -5.12 -12.44 2.23
N ILE A 161 -4.03 -13.04 1.74
CA ILE A 161 -3.75 -14.42 2.07
C ILE A 161 -3.43 -14.44 3.56
N GLN A 162 -4.30 -15.05 4.36
CA GLN A 162 -4.05 -15.21 5.77
C GLN A 162 -2.82 -16.09 5.93
N GLY A 163 -1.77 -15.53 6.55
CA GLY A 163 -0.54 -16.25 6.81
C GLY A 163 -0.77 -17.51 7.65
N PRO A 164 0.22 -18.41 7.71
CA PRO A 164 0.09 -19.66 8.43
C PRO A 164 -0.27 -19.43 9.90
N VAL A 165 -1.23 -20.16 10.45
CA VAL A 165 -1.55 -20.05 11.88
C VAL A 165 -0.42 -20.68 12.69
N ILE A 166 0.17 -19.91 13.60
CA ILE A 166 1.22 -20.39 14.51
C ILE A 166 0.58 -20.71 15.86
N THR A 167 0.75 -21.95 16.32
CA THR A 167 0.36 -22.38 17.67
C THR A 167 1.58 -22.89 18.41
N ALA A 168 1.86 -22.35 19.60
CA ALA A 168 2.93 -22.88 20.44
C ALA A 168 2.46 -24.12 21.23
N GLN A 169 3.33 -25.12 21.27
CA GLN A 169 3.15 -26.36 22.01
C GLN A 169 4.29 -26.45 23.02
N THR A 170 4.00 -26.04 24.25
CA THR A 170 4.92 -26.13 25.40
C THR A 170 4.20 -26.85 26.55
N PRO A 171 4.94 -27.40 27.54
CA PRO A 171 4.32 -28.03 28.71
C PRO A 171 3.34 -27.11 29.48
N ALA A 172 3.50 -25.79 29.37
CA ALA A 172 2.59 -24.79 29.88
C ALA A 172 1.99 -24.01 28.70
N GLY A 173 0.87 -24.51 28.15
CA GLY A 173 0.20 -24.02 26.95
C GLY A 173 0.39 -22.52 26.66
N LEU A 174 1.38 -22.23 25.82
CA LEU A 174 1.86 -20.88 25.55
C LEU A 174 0.95 -20.17 24.53
N THR A 175 0.49 -18.97 24.88
CA THR A 175 -0.20 -18.07 23.95
C THR A 175 0.78 -17.04 23.38
N ASN A 176 0.45 -16.45 22.22
CA ASN A 176 1.25 -15.37 21.65
C ASN A 176 1.36 -14.20 22.66
N GLY A 177 2.59 -13.79 22.95
CA GLY A 177 2.94 -12.80 23.97
C GLY A 177 3.08 -13.37 25.39
N GLY A 178 2.94 -14.69 25.57
CA GLY A 178 3.09 -15.35 26.87
C GLY A 178 4.54 -15.59 27.28
N THR A 179 4.73 -16.10 28.50
CA THR A 179 6.04 -16.36 29.10
C THR A 179 6.29 -17.85 29.25
N VAL A 180 7.52 -18.29 28.98
CA VAL A 180 8.00 -19.66 29.18
C VAL A 180 9.26 -19.67 30.04
N SER A 181 9.50 -20.80 30.70
CA SER A 181 10.74 -21.09 31.44
C SER A 181 11.35 -22.39 30.93
N SER A 182 11.57 -22.45 29.61
CA SER A 182 12.09 -23.62 28.92
C SER A 182 13.13 -23.18 27.88
N GLU A 183 14.17 -23.99 27.68
CA GLU A 183 15.22 -23.76 26.67
C GLU A 183 14.68 -23.83 25.22
N PHE A 184 13.54 -24.50 25.02
CA PHE A 184 12.94 -24.70 23.71
C PHE A 184 11.43 -24.43 23.72
N VAL A 185 10.94 -23.90 22.60
CA VAL A 185 9.53 -23.71 22.29
C VAL A 185 9.24 -24.47 21.01
N THR A 186 8.34 -25.45 21.06
CA THR A 186 7.84 -26.10 19.85
C THR A 186 6.68 -25.28 19.30
N LEU A 187 6.70 -25.01 18.00
CA LEU A 187 5.67 -24.32 17.25
C LEU A 187 5.10 -25.27 16.20
N ALA A 188 3.78 -25.35 16.15
CA ALA A 188 3.06 -25.97 15.05
C ALA A 188 2.53 -24.88 14.13
N TYR A 189 2.59 -25.15 12.83
CA TYR A 189 2.08 -24.26 11.79
C TYR A 189 0.94 -24.96 11.05
N SER A 190 -0.06 -24.20 10.60
CA SER A 190 -1.02 -24.71 9.62
C SER A 190 -0.29 -25.01 8.30
N SER A 191 -0.52 -26.18 7.71
CA SER A 191 0.07 -26.58 6.42
C SER A 191 1.61 -26.48 6.38
N PRO A 192 2.33 -27.24 7.24
CA PRO A 192 3.80 -27.18 7.32
C PRO A 192 4.50 -27.47 5.99
N GLU A 193 3.86 -28.25 5.11
CA GLU A 193 4.35 -28.57 3.77
C GLU A 193 4.41 -27.36 2.82
N GLN A 194 3.70 -26.28 3.15
CA GLN A 194 3.68 -25.04 2.38
C GLN A 194 4.61 -23.97 2.94
N ILE A 195 5.33 -24.21 4.04
CA ILE A 195 6.22 -23.22 4.65
C ILE A 195 7.55 -23.14 3.89
N THR A 196 8.00 -21.93 3.58
CA THR A 196 9.27 -21.70 2.88
C THR A 196 10.34 -21.07 3.75
N SER A 197 9.96 -20.35 4.81
CA SER A 197 10.93 -19.83 5.77
C SER A 197 10.36 -19.66 7.17
N VAL A 198 11.25 -19.79 8.15
CA VAL A 198 11.01 -19.47 9.55
C VAL A 198 12.20 -18.66 10.05
N THR A 199 11.95 -17.56 10.76
CA THR A 199 13.01 -16.78 11.43
C THR A 199 12.73 -16.64 12.92
N LEU A 200 13.80 -16.58 13.72
CA LEU A 200 13.80 -16.19 15.13
C LEU A 200 14.62 -14.92 15.29
N ASP A 201 13.99 -13.84 15.74
CA ASP A 201 14.61 -12.52 15.90
C ASP A 201 15.34 -12.02 14.64
N GLY A 202 14.84 -12.41 13.47
CA GLY A 202 15.41 -12.09 12.16
C GLY A 202 16.39 -13.14 11.60
N GLU A 203 16.86 -14.08 12.41
CA GLU A 203 17.78 -15.14 11.99
C GLU A 203 17.02 -16.35 11.44
N ALA A 204 17.48 -16.90 10.31
CA ALA A 204 16.84 -18.06 9.67
C ALA A 204 16.96 -19.33 10.51
N MET A 205 15.88 -20.11 10.54
CA MET A 205 15.82 -21.41 11.24
C MET A 205 15.41 -22.53 10.30
N GLU A 206 15.71 -23.76 10.72
CA GLU A 206 15.20 -24.95 10.06
C GLU A 206 13.68 -25.08 10.24
N ILE A 207 12.98 -25.51 9.18
CA ILE A 207 11.51 -25.65 9.14
C ILE A 207 11.09 -26.95 9.84
N ILE A 208 11.47 -27.11 11.10
CA ILE A 208 11.11 -28.26 11.95
C ILE A 208 10.27 -27.84 13.16
N GLY A 209 9.77 -26.60 13.17
CA GLY A 209 8.82 -26.13 14.19
C GLY A 209 9.37 -26.19 15.60
N THR A 210 10.70 -26.23 15.77
CA THR A 210 11.34 -26.22 17.09
C THR A 210 12.21 -24.98 17.16
N VAL A 211 11.88 -24.10 18.09
CA VAL A 211 12.58 -22.84 18.32
C VAL A 211 13.39 -23.00 19.59
N THR A 212 14.70 -23.05 19.45
CA THR A 212 15.60 -23.05 20.60
C THR A 212 16.03 -21.62 20.86
N SER A 213 15.61 -21.05 21.98
CA SER A 213 16.11 -19.75 22.43
C SER A 213 16.98 -19.96 23.67
N TYR A 214 18.28 -19.79 23.49
CA TYR A 214 19.28 -19.92 24.55
C TYR A 214 19.39 -18.67 25.44
N MET A 215 18.63 -17.62 25.16
CA MET A 215 18.73 -16.35 25.89
C MET A 215 17.40 -15.99 26.55
N SER A 216 17.49 -15.44 27.76
CA SER A 216 16.33 -14.81 28.39
C SER A 216 15.96 -13.54 27.63
N GLY A 217 14.66 -13.26 27.54
CA GLY A 217 14.14 -12.08 26.87
C GLY A 217 12.95 -12.35 25.99
N LYS A 218 12.50 -11.30 25.30
CA LYS A 218 11.39 -11.37 24.36
C LYS A 218 11.92 -11.78 22.99
N HIS A 219 11.26 -12.78 22.40
CA HIS A 219 11.57 -13.32 21.09
C HIS A 219 10.40 -13.15 20.12
N THR A 220 10.72 -13.01 18.84
CA THR A 220 9.77 -12.90 17.73
C THR A 220 10.08 -13.95 16.68
N VAL A 221 9.09 -14.78 16.36
CA VAL A 221 9.17 -15.77 15.29
C VAL A 221 8.28 -15.32 14.14
N VAL A 222 8.83 -15.32 12.92
CA VAL A 222 8.08 -15.06 11.69
C VAL A 222 8.09 -16.32 10.85
N VAL A 223 6.92 -16.74 10.38
CA VAL A 223 6.75 -17.92 9.53
C VAL A 223 6.13 -17.47 8.24
N THR A 224 6.76 -17.79 7.11
CA THR A 224 6.31 -17.40 5.78
C THR A 224 6.02 -18.63 4.94
N ASP A 225 4.85 -18.64 4.32
CA ASP A 225 4.46 -19.70 3.39
C ASP A 225 5.03 -19.48 1.98
N SER A 226 4.86 -20.50 1.14
CA SER A 226 5.25 -20.52 -0.28
C SER A 226 4.53 -19.49 -1.14
N LYS A 227 3.51 -18.84 -0.59
CA LYS A 227 2.77 -17.75 -1.21
C LYS A 227 3.20 -16.41 -0.60
N GLY A 228 4.29 -16.33 0.14
CA GLY A 228 4.79 -15.09 0.73
C GLY A 228 3.91 -14.52 1.86
N ALA A 229 2.88 -15.23 2.31
CA ALA A 229 2.07 -14.81 3.44
C ALA A 229 2.78 -15.16 4.75
N SER A 230 2.89 -14.18 5.65
CA SER A 230 3.60 -14.35 6.92
C SER A 230 2.70 -14.24 8.12
N SER A 231 3.06 -14.97 9.17
CA SER A 231 2.51 -14.82 10.52
C SER A 231 3.60 -14.61 11.53
N THR A 232 3.27 -13.85 12.59
CA THR A 232 4.22 -13.49 13.64
C THR A 232 3.75 -14.00 15.01
N PHE A 233 4.65 -14.68 15.71
CA PHE A 233 4.44 -15.18 17.06
C PHE A 233 5.51 -14.61 18.00
N THR A 234 5.11 -14.10 19.16
CA THR A 234 6.01 -13.56 20.17
C THR A 234 5.91 -14.36 21.46
N PHE A 235 7.01 -14.45 22.20
CA PHE A 235 7.02 -15.02 23.55
C PHE A 235 8.16 -14.42 24.37
N THR A 236 8.10 -14.57 25.69
CA THR A 236 9.19 -14.21 26.61
C THR A 236 9.80 -15.47 27.19
N ASN A 237 11.10 -15.68 27.03
CA ASN A 237 11.83 -16.73 27.73
C ASN A 237 12.45 -16.18 29.03
N ASN A 238 12.16 -16.84 30.15
CA ASN A 238 12.73 -16.54 31.46
C ASN A 238 13.77 -17.58 31.91
N TYR A 239 14.17 -18.49 31.03
CA TYR A 239 15.24 -19.45 31.30
C TYR A 239 16.58 -18.75 31.60
#